data_AF-W9GDF0-F1
#
_entry.id   AF-W9GDF0-F1
#
_cell.length_a   1.000
_cell.length_b   1.000
_cell.length_c   1.000
_cell.angle_alpha   90.00
_cell.angle_beta   90.00
_cell.angle_gamma   90.00
#
_symmetry.space_group_name_H-M   'P 1'
#
loop_
_entity.id
_entity.type
_entity.pdbx_description
1 polymer ?
#
loop_
_entity_poly.entity_id
_entity_poly.type
_entity_poly.pdbx_seq_one_letter_code
_entity_poly.pdbx_strand_id
1 'polypeptide(L)'
;MAAARRIALVSSSYRPHPGGVEEHVRHVARELQRAGHEVVVWTVDRGEHLGTRSVDGIEVRYLPTPLPARTPRALVSYAARSPRAWAAWFRAYREFRPDVLHVQCFGPNGLYALALHHLTRTPLVVSSHGETFGDDHDVFAESDLLRAGLRHALTRAAAVTGCSSYVLDDLRDRFGLADGLVVPNGIELDEVVRPVRPDWWPRGAAVGTPVGTGSTARDGAPHVVLGVGRVEHNKGFDLLLRAAADLPATTHVVVGGEGSQRQALQTLAADLGLSERVHFPGRLSRAEVAGAMAQADVLAVPSRREAFGIVALEAWRGGTPLVMTSRGGARDFVHDGVDGLLVDPTDVPALTRAIREVLSDPGRGQGLSEAGRRSVTAYTWDRVARDYEGIYDTVLGASVDRA
;
A
#
# COMPACT_ATOMS: atom_id res chain seq x y z
N MET A 1 10.51 -29.51 -2.84
CA MET A 1 10.89 -28.15 -3.29
C MET A 1 10.21 -27.91 -4.61
N ALA A 2 9.41 -26.85 -4.74
CA ALA A 2 8.81 -26.48 -6.02
C ALA A 2 9.90 -26.25 -7.07
N ALA A 3 9.62 -26.54 -8.34
CA ALA A 3 10.56 -26.27 -9.42
C ALA A 3 10.86 -24.76 -9.48
N ALA A 4 12.13 -24.39 -9.71
CA ALA A 4 12.50 -23.02 -9.98
C ALA A 4 11.72 -22.50 -11.21
N ARG A 5 11.22 -21.28 -11.13
CA ARG A 5 10.34 -20.66 -12.14
C ARG A 5 10.90 -19.33 -12.56
N ARG A 6 10.58 -18.92 -13.78
CA ARG A 6 10.93 -17.62 -14.36
C ARG A 6 9.72 -16.70 -14.27
N ILE A 7 9.75 -15.77 -13.34
CA ILE A 7 8.58 -14.93 -13.01
C ILE A 7 8.86 -13.50 -13.45
N ALA A 8 8.03 -12.99 -14.37
CA ALA A 8 8.05 -11.58 -14.72
C ALA A 8 7.00 -10.84 -13.89
N LEU A 9 7.44 -10.08 -12.90
CA LEU A 9 6.57 -9.18 -12.13
C LEU A 9 6.38 -7.89 -12.95
N VAL A 10 5.19 -7.71 -13.50
CA VAL A 10 4.87 -6.62 -14.43
C VAL A 10 4.17 -5.49 -13.69
N SER A 11 4.93 -4.53 -13.18
CA SER A 11 4.43 -3.43 -12.35
C SER A 11 4.08 -2.16 -13.15
N SER A 12 3.10 -1.38 -12.67
CA SER A 12 2.78 -0.07 -13.25
C SER A 12 3.79 1.02 -12.90
N SER A 13 4.61 0.77 -11.88
CA SER A 13 5.65 1.66 -11.38
C SER A 13 6.67 0.89 -10.55
N TYR A 14 7.88 1.41 -10.45
CA TYR A 14 8.94 0.89 -9.59
C TYR A 14 9.91 2.03 -9.23
N ARG A 15 10.88 1.78 -8.34
CA ARG A 15 11.91 2.78 -8.03
C ARG A 15 12.52 3.38 -9.31
N PRO A 16 12.86 4.68 -9.38
CA PRO A 16 12.97 5.64 -8.27
C PRO A 16 11.63 6.22 -7.76
N HIS A 17 10.49 5.89 -8.38
CA HIS A 17 9.20 6.33 -7.89
C HIS A 17 8.84 5.62 -6.57
N PRO A 18 8.53 6.37 -5.50
CA PRO A 18 8.13 5.78 -4.23
C PRO A 18 6.62 5.53 -4.17
N GLY A 19 6.23 4.42 -3.58
CA GLY A 19 4.83 4.09 -3.31
C GLY A 19 4.66 2.71 -2.69
N GLY A 20 3.44 2.40 -2.27
CA GLY A 20 3.13 1.14 -1.59
C GLY A 20 3.24 -0.07 -2.52
N VAL A 21 2.81 0.07 -3.78
CA VAL A 21 2.91 -1.00 -4.78
C VAL A 21 4.37 -1.29 -5.13
N GLU A 22 5.19 -0.25 -5.27
CA GLU A 22 6.61 -0.39 -5.55
C GLU A 22 7.35 -1.13 -4.43
N GLU A 23 7.03 -0.83 -3.17
CA GLU A 23 7.57 -1.57 -2.03
C GLU A 23 7.05 -3.01 -1.96
N HIS A 24 5.76 -3.24 -2.25
CA HIS A 24 5.18 -4.59 -2.34
C HIS A 24 5.92 -5.45 -3.38
N VAL A 25 6.03 -4.96 -4.61
CA VAL A 25 6.72 -5.67 -5.70
C VAL A 25 8.17 -5.95 -5.34
N ARG A 26 8.85 -4.99 -4.69
CA ARG A 26 10.24 -5.16 -4.26
C ARG A 26 10.39 -6.27 -3.22
N HIS A 27 9.51 -6.30 -2.21
CA HIS A 27 9.56 -7.33 -1.18
C HIS A 27 9.18 -8.71 -1.73
N VAL A 28 8.10 -8.80 -2.50
CA VAL A 28 7.69 -10.06 -3.16
C VAL A 28 8.79 -10.59 -4.10
N ALA A 29 9.43 -9.72 -4.89
CA ALA A 29 10.54 -10.12 -5.76
C ALA A 29 11.71 -10.72 -4.98
N ARG A 30 12.10 -10.08 -3.86
CA ARG A 30 13.18 -10.58 -3.00
C ARG A 30 12.86 -11.93 -2.38
N GLU A 31 11.65 -12.11 -1.87
CA GLU A 31 11.25 -13.37 -1.24
C GLU A 31 11.13 -14.51 -2.27
N LEU A 32 10.59 -14.23 -3.47
CA LEU A 32 10.56 -15.21 -4.56
C LEU A 32 11.97 -15.59 -5.04
N GLN A 33 12.92 -14.64 -5.08
CA GLN A 33 14.33 -14.96 -5.36
C GLN A 33 14.97 -15.81 -4.25
N ARG A 34 14.67 -15.51 -2.99
CA ARG A 34 15.12 -16.32 -1.83
C ARG A 34 14.57 -17.74 -1.86
N ALA A 35 13.34 -17.92 -2.35
CA ALA A 35 12.73 -19.22 -2.60
C ALA A 35 13.35 -19.98 -3.79
N GLY A 36 14.25 -19.34 -4.56
CA GLY A 36 15.00 -19.97 -5.65
C GLY A 36 14.42 -19.73 -7.04
N HIS A 37 13.44 -18.83 -7.20
CA HIS A 37 12.91 -18.45 -8.51
C HIS A 37 13.81 -17.41 -9.21
N GLU A 38 13.81 -17.44 -10.54
CA GLU A 38 14.39 -16.38 -11.36
C GLU A 38 13.33 -15.29 -11.53
N VAL A 39 13.56 -14.11 -10.95
CA VAL A 39 12.58 -13.02 -10.95
C VAL A 39 13.15 -11.80 -11.64
N VAL A 40 12.37 -11.23 -12.56
CA VAL A 40 12.65 -9.95 -13.21
C VAL A 40 11.43 -9.05 -13.09
N VAL A 41 11.65 -7.78 -12.74
CA VAL A 41 10.59 -6.77 -12.69
C VAL A 41 10.54 -6.05 -14.03
N TRP A 42 9.38 -6.05 -14.69
CA TRP A 42 9.12 -5.20 -15.84
C TRP A 42 8.24 -4.05 -15.40
N THR A 43 8.67 -2.82 -15.62
CA THR A 43 7.94 -1.62 -15.21
C THR A 43 7.82 -0.63 -16.36
N VAL A 44 6.84 0.27 -16.27
CA VAL A 44 6.68 1.36 -17.24
C VAL A 44 7.84 2.34 -17.14
N ASP A 45 8.47 2.66 -18.27
CA ASP A 45 9.37 3.82 -18.42
C ASP A 45 8.52 5.10 -18.47
N ARG A 46 8.74 6.03 -17.54
CA ARG A 46 8.00 7.30 -17.42
C ARG A 46 8.74 8.46 -18.07
N GLY A 47 9.77 8.18 -18.87
CA GLY A 47 10.55 9.16 -19.63
C GLY A 47 11.97 9.34 -19.10
N GLU A 48 12.33 8.63 -18.03
CA GLU A 48 13.67 8.60 -17.47
C GLU A 48 14.63 7.77 -18.32
N HIS A 49 14.11 6.88 -19.18
CA HIS A 49 14.90 6.07 -20.11
C HIS A 49 15.98 5.23 -19.41
N LEU A 50 15.62 4.65 -18.26
CA LEU A 50 16.57 3.96 -17.38
C LEU A 50 17.09 2.61 -17.92
N GLY A 51 16.42 2.04 -18.93
CA GLY A 51 16.82 0.80 -19.58
C GLY A 51 16.66 -0.43 -18.67
N THR A 52 17.72 -1.24 -18.53
CA THR A 52 17.76 -2.36 -17.57
C THR A 52 18.71 -2.00 -16.43
N ARG A 53 18.31 -2.24 -15.19
CA ARG A 53 19.10 -1.94 -13.99
C ARG A 53 18.98 -3.06 -12.97
N SER A 54 19.98 -3.20 -12.11
CA SER A 54 19.85 -3.95 -10.87
C SER A 54 19.48 -2.99 -9.75
N VAL A 55 18.33 -3.21 -9.12
CA VAL A 55 17.89 -2.47 -7.93
C VAL A 55 17.78 -3.48 -6.82
N ASP A 56 18.58 -3.32 -5.76
CA ASP A 56 18.52 -4.21 -4.60
C ASP A 56 18.79 -5.70 -4.93
N GLY A 57 19.57 -5.97 -5.97
CA GLY A 57 19.85 -7.33 -6.46
C GLY A 57 18.80 -7.90 -7.41
N ILE A 58 17.72 -7.15 -7.69
CA ILE A 58 16.66 -7.53 -8.62
C ILE A 58 16.91 -6.85 -9.97
N GLU A 59 16.84 -7.62 -11.06
CA GLU A 59 16.85 -7.06 -12.40
C GLU A 59 15.50 -6.37 -12.69
N VAL A 60 15.57 -5.10 -13.07
CA VAL A 60 14.42 -4.25 -13.41
C VAL A 60 14.58 -3.74 -14.84
N ARG A 61 13.56 -3.95 -15.67
CA ARG A 61 13.49 -3.47 -17.05
C ARG A 61 12.43 -2.38 -17.14
N TYR A 62 12.86 -1.16 -17.45
CA TYR A 62 11.99 -0.01 -17.68
C TYR A 62 11.61 0.00 -19.16
N LEU A 63 10.37 -0.40 -19.45
CA LEU A 63 9.90 -0.62 -20.80
C LEU A 63 9.02 0.55 -21.27
N PRO A 64 9.30 1.11 -22.46
CA PRO A 64 8.43 2.13 -23.05
C PRO A 64 7.04 1.55 -23.28
N THR A 65 6.02 2.23 -22.74
CA THR A 65 4.63 1.73 -22.71
C THR A 65 3.65 2.85 -23.07
N PRO A 66 3.72 3.40 -24.30
CA PRO A 66 2.83 4.48 -24.73
C PRO A 66 1.38 3.98 -24.81
N LEU A 67 0.43 4.80 -24.36
CA LEU A 67 -1.00 4.56 -24.53
C LEU A 67 -1.59 5.31 -25.74
N PRO A 68 -2.63 4.77 -26.39
CA PRO A 68 -3.43 5.51 -27.36
C PRO A 68 -3.99 6.79 -26.75
N ALA A 69 -3.78 7.92 -27.40
CA ALA A 69 -4.15 9.24 -26.89
C ALA A 69 -5.28 9.88 -27.70
N ARG A 70 -6.06 10.76 -27.07
CA ARG A 70 -7.26 11.39 -27.65
C ARG A 70 -6.98 12.61 -28.54
N THR A 71 -5.77 13.19 -28.50
CA THR A 71 -5.43 14.39 -29.29
C THR A 71 -4.63 14.02 -30.55
N PRO A 72 -4.83 14.71 -31.69
CA PRO A 72 -4.12 14.40 -32.94
C PRO A 72 -2.59 14.37 -32.79
N ARG A 73 -2.03 15.35 -32.07
CA ARG A 73 -0.59 15.43 -31.78
C ARG A 73 -0.09 14.24 -30.96
N ALA A 74 -0.86 13.80 -29.98
CA ALA A 74 -0.50 12.65 -29.15
C ALA A 74 -0.71 11.33 -29.89
N LEU A 75 -1.66 11.25 -30.84
CA LEU A 75 -1.88 10.10 -31.73
C LEU A 75 -0.68 9.87 -32.66
N VAL A 76 -0.14 10.93 -33.28
CA VAL A 76 1.09 10.86 -34.07
C VAL A 76 2.27 10.40 -33.19
N SER A 77 2.38 10.97 -31.99
CA SER A 77 3.42 10.59 -31.03
C SER A 77 3.31 9.13 -30.55
N TYR A 78 2.08 8.62 -30.40
CA TYR A 78 1.81 7.21 -30.12
C TYR A 78 2.25 6.34 -31.29
N ALA A 79 1.75 6.61 -32.51
CA ALA A 79 2.08 5.83 -33.70
C ALA A 79 3.60 5.73 -33.95
N ALA A 80 4.34 6.81 -33.71
CA ALA A 80 5.79 6.83 -33.83
C ALA A 80 6.53 6.00 -32.76
N ARG A 81 5.98 5.92 -31.53
CA ARG A 81 6.63 5.25 -30.38
C ARG A 81 6.24 3.78 -30.24
N SER A 82 5.03 3.40 -30.65
CA SER A 82 4.47 2.06 -30.45
C SER A 82 5.30 0.92 -31.05
N PRO A 83 5.86 1.00 -32.28
CA PRO A 83 6.67 -0.10 -32.82
C PRO A 83 7.91 -0.40 -31.98
N ARG A 84 8.60 0.64 -31.49
CA ARG A 84 9.77 0.49 -30.62
C ARG A 84 9.39 -0.06 -29.25
N ALA A 85 8.23 0.37 -28.72
CA ALA A 85 7.68 -0.15 -27.48
C ALA A 85 7.40 -1.66 -27.58
N TRP A 86 6.65 -2.08 -28.58
CA TRP A 86 6.39 -3.51 -28.80
C TRP A 86 7.68 -4.30 -29.01
N ALA A 87 8.62 -3.79 -29.82
CA ALA A 87 9.92 -4.45 -30.00
C ALA A 87 10.68 -4.63 -28.68
N ALA A 88 10.64 -3.64 -27.77
CA ALA A 88 11.28 -3.73 -26.46
C ALA A 88 10.60 -4.79 -25.57
N TRP A 89 9.26 -4.81 -25.50
CA TRP A 89 8.50 -5.80 -24.75
C TRP A 89 8.70 -7.23 -25.29
N PHE A 90 8.66 -7.42 -26.60
CA PHE A 90 8.94 -8.72 -27.22
C PHE A 90 10.38 -9.17 -27.02
N ARG A 91 11.35 -8.26 -27.09
CA ARG A 91 12.75 -8.56 -26.79
C ARG A 91 12.88 -9.03 -25.34
N ALA A 92 12.30 -8.27 -24.40
CA ALA A 92 12.33 -8.63 -22.99
C ALA A 92 11.73 -10.03 -22.76
N TYR A 93 10.58 -10.32 -23.39
CA TYR A 93 9.97 -11.64 -23.36
C TYR A 93 10.86 -12.73 -23.98
N ARG A 94 11.48 -12.49 -25.14
CA ARG A 94 12.32 -13.50 -25.81
C ARG A 94 13.59 -13.85 -25.04
N GLU A 95 14.17 -12.88 -24.36
CA GLU A 95 15.37 -13.03 -23.52
C GLU A 95 15.03 -13.75 -22.21
N PHE A 96 13.95 -13.34 -21.54
CA PHE A 96 13.61 -13.85 -20.22
C PHE A 96 12.64 -15.04 -20.23
N ARG A 97 11.88 -15.28 -21.31
CA ARG A 97 10.89 -16.37 -21.48
C ARG A 97 10.19 -16.77 -20.17
N PRO A 98 9.38 -15.88 -19.58
CA PRO A 98 8.74 -16.13 -18.30
C PRO A 98 7.78 -17.31 -18.38
N ASP A 99 7.73 -18.09 -17.31
CA ASP A 99 6.70 -19.10 -17.07
C ASP A 99 5.38 -18.43 -16.65
N VAL A 100 5.46 -17.28 -15.97
CA VAL A 100 4.29 -16.50 -15.52
C VAL A 100 4.53 -15.00 -15.77
N LEU A 101 3.53 -14.35 -16.36
CA LEU A 101 3.39 -12.90 -16.38
C LEU A 101 2.49 -12.50 -15.21
N HIS A 102 3.04 -11.83 -14.21
CA HIS A 102 2.26 -11.41 -13.06
C HIS A 102 2.15 -9.89 -12.99
N VAL A 103 1.01 -9.37 -13.42
CA VAL A 103 0.70 -7.94 -13.37
C VAL A 103 0.45 -7.51 -11.93
N GLN A 104 1.18 -6.49 -11.49
CA GLN A 104 1.04 -5.87 -10.17
C GLN A 104 0.56 -4.44 -10.38
N CYS A 105 -0.66 -4.13 -9.95
CA CYS A 105 -1.37 -2.87 -10.25
C CYS A 105 -1.57 -2.70 -11.76
N PHE A 106 -2.80 -2.92 -12.23
CA PHE A 106 -3.13 -2.84 -13.64
C PHE A 106 -3.07 -1.39 -14.13
N GLY A 107 -2.56 -1.21 -15.35
CA GLY A 107 -2.39 0.08 -15.98
C GLY A 107 -1.92 -0.12 -17.42
N PRO A 108 -1.11 0.80 -17.98
CA PRO A 108 -0.50 0.60 -19.30
C PRO A 108 0.27 -0.72 -19.41
N ASN A 109 1.03 -1.08 -18.36
CA ASN A 109 1.76 -2.33 -18.22
C ASN A 109 0.86 -3.57 -18.42
N GLY A 110 -0.36 -3.52 -17.86
CA GLY A 110 -1.33 -4.60 -17.94
C GLY A 110 -1.82 -4.87 -19.36
N LEU A 111 -2.00 -3.84 -20.18
CA LEU A 111 -2.39 -4.00 -21.59
C LEU A 111 -1.31 -4.74 -22.41
N TYR A 112 -0.04 -4.40 -22.18
CA TYR A 112 1.08 -5.04 -22.86
C TYR A 112 1.28 -6.48 -22.39
N ALA A 113 1.17 -6.73 -21.08
CA ALA A 113 1.19 -8.09 -20.53
C ALA A 113 0.05 -8.96 -21.08
N LEU A 114 -1.17 -8.41 -21.18
CA LEU A 114 -2.32 -9.10 -21.74
C LEU A 114 -2.12 -9.47 -23.21
N ALA A 115 -1.54 -8.56 -24.01
CA ALA A 115 -1.22 -8.87 -25.39
C ALA A 115 -0.15 -9.96 -25.51
N LEU A 116 0.92 -9.88 -24.70
CA LEU A 116 1.94 -10.93 -24.66
C LEU A 116 1.32 -12.28 -24.29
N HIS A 117 0.47 -12.32 -23.26
CA HIS A 117 -0.29 -13.53 -22.89
C HIS A 117 -1.02 -14.13 -24.10
N HIS A 118 -1.76 -13.34 -24.90
CA HIS A 118 -2.46 -13.88 -26.09
C HIS A 118 -1.50 -14.40 -27.17
N LEU A 119 -0.35 -13.74 -27.32
CA LEU A 119 0.62 -14.06 -28.38
C LEU A 119 1.49 -15.27 -28.02
N THR A 120 1.82 -15.44 -26.75
CA THR A 120 2.79 -16.44 -26.27
C THR A 120 2.14 -17.58 -25.50
N ARG A 121 0.87 -17.42 -25.09
CA ARG A 121 0.12 -18.30 -24.18
C ARG A 121 0.74 -18.46 -22.79
N THR A 122 1.62 -17.55 -22.39
CA THR A 122 2.16 -17.54 -21.02
C THR A 122 1.04 -17.22 -20.03
N PRO A 123 0.84 -18.01 -18.97
CA PRO A 123 -0.13 -17.71 -17.91
C PRO A 123 -0.02 -16.28 -17.38
N LEU A 124 -1.18 -15.62 -17.28
CA LEU A 124 -1.31 -14.26 -16.77
C LEU A 124 -1.92 -14.30 -15.37
N VAL A 125 -1.25 -13.71 -14.39
CA VAL A 125 -1.79 -13.44 -13.05
C VAL A 125 -1.96 -11.94 -12.90
N VAL A 126 -3.06 -11.48 -12.30
CA VAL A 126 -3.33 -10.05 -12.10
C VAL A 126 -3.59 -9.79 -10.63
N SER A 127 -2.77 -8.93 -10.00
CA SER A 127 -2.94 -8.49 -8.63
C SER A 127 -3.33 -7.02 -8.58
N SER A 128 -4.50 -6.73 -8.00
CA SER A 128 -4.99 -5.37 -7.79
C SER A 128 -4.68 -4.87 -6.38
N HIS A 129 -4.33 -3.59 -6.31
CA HIS A 129 -3.91 -2.88 -5.10
C HIS A 129 -4.80 -1.65 -4.82
N GLY A 130 -5.99 -1.60 -5.42
CA GLY A 130 -6.93 -0.49 -5.29
C GLY A 130 -6.72 0.64 -6.32
N GLU A 131 -6.04 0.36 -7.43
CA GLU A 131 -5.80 1.31 -8.53
C GLU A 131 -7.08 1.84 -9.20
N THR A 132 -8.22 1.18 -8.99
CA THR A 132 -9.51 1.54 -9.59
C THR A 132 -10.28 2.61 -8.80
N PHE A 133 -9.92 2.85 -7.53
CA PHE A 133 -10.60 3.79 -6.63
C PHE A 133 -9.66 4.61 -5.74
N GLY A 134 -8.39 4.22 -5.63
CA GLY A 134 -7.34 4.94 -4.93
C GLY A 134 -6.51 5.85 -5.84
N ASP A 135 -6.82 5.88 -7.13
CA ASP A 135 -6.18 6.73 -8.12
C ASP A 135 -6.72 8.16 -8.05
N ASP A 136 -5.97 9.04 -7.39
CA ASP A 136 -6.32 10.45 -7.24
C ASP A 136 -6.22 11.24 -8.57
N HIS A 137 -5.78 10.61 -9.66
CA HIS A 137 -5.74 11.19 -11.02
C HIS A 137 -6.81 10.62 -11.94
N ASP A 138 -7.74 9.80 -11.43
CA ASP A 138 -8.92 9.31 -12.15
C ASP A 138 -8.60 8.62 -13.50
N VAL A 139 -7.41 8.03 -13.66
CA VAL A 139 -6.92 7.47 -14.94
C VAL A 139 -7.86 6.38 -15.47
N PHE A 140 -8.44 5.58 -14.58
CA PHE A 140 -9.46 4.59 -14.93
C PHE A 140 -10.84 5.17 -15.17
N ALA A 141 -11.22 6.24 -14.47
CA ALA A 141 -12.50 6.92 -14.73
C ALA A 141 -12.50 7.60 -16.10
N GLU A 142 -11.34 8.09 -16.54
CA GLU A 142 -11.20 8.85 -17.79
C GLU A 142 -10.87 8.00 -19.02
N SER A 143 -10.43 6.74 -18.86
CA SER A 143 -9.93 5.88 -19.96
C SER A 143 -10.74 4.61 -20.20
N ASP A 144 -11.61 4.63 -21.22
CA ASP A 144 -12.39 3.46 -21.67
C ASP A 144 -11.52 2.27 -22.07
N LEU A 145 -10.34 2.56 -22.65
CA LEU A 145 -9.38 1.55 -23.05
C LEU A 145 -8.83 0.78 -21.84
N LEU A 146 -8.45 1.47 -20.77
CA LEU A 146 -7.93 0.82 -19.57
C LEU A 146 -9.05 0.05 -18.86
N ARG A 147 -10.28 0.58 -18.85
CA ARG A 147 -11.44 -0.15 -18.30
C ARG A 147 -11.74 -1.42 -19.08
N ALA A 148 -11.83 -1.34 -20.41
CA ALA A 148 -12.08 -2.50 -21.26
C ALA A 148 -10.92 -3.50 -21.19
N GLY A 149 -9.68 -3.01 -21.18
CA GLY A 149 -8.48 -3.82 -21.03
C GLY A 149 -8.41 -4.55 -19.69
N LEU A 150 -8.77 -3.90 -18.58
CA LEU A 150 -8.86 -4.53 -17.27
C LEU A 150 -9.95 -5.61 -17.28
N ARG A 151 -11.17 -5.34 -17.76
CA ARG A 151 -12.21 -6.37 -17.89
C ARG A 151 -11.72 -7.59 -18.69
N HIS A 152 -11.05 -7.34 -19.82
CA HIS A 152 -10.48 -8.41 -20.63
C HIS A 152 -9.38 -9.17 -19.89
N ALA A 153 -8.52 -8.48 -19.13
CA ALA A 153 -7.50 -9.13 -18.32
C ALA A 153 -8.12 -10.00 -17.22
N LEU A 154 -9.13 -9.51 -16.50
CA LEU A 154 -9.80 -10.26 -15.42
C LEU A 154 -10.50 -11.52 -15.95
N THR A 155 -11.03 -11.50 -17.17
CA THR A 155 -11.64 -12.69 -17.79
C THR A 155 -10.65 -13.70 -18.37
N ARG A 156 -9.41 -13.27 -18.64
CA ARG A 156 -8.38 -14.11 -19.29
C ARG A 156 -7.25 -14.52 -18.37
N ALA A 157 -7.07 -13.83 -17.26
CA ALA A 157 -6.08 -14.18 -16.26
C ALA A 157 -6.34 -15.59 -15.73
N ALA A 158 -5.26 -16.37 -15.57
CA ALA A 158 -5.31 -17.68 -14.95
C ALA A 158 -5.62 -17.57 -13.44
N ALA A 159 -5.27 -16.45 -12.81
CA ALA A 159 -5.67 -16.09 -11.47
C ALA A 159 -5.73 -14.58 -11.29
N VAL A 160 -6.66 -14.11 -10.47
CA VAL A 160 -6.77 -12.72 -10.04
C VAL A 160 -6.61 -12.67 -8.53
N THR A 161 -5.82 -11.72 -8.03
CA THR A 161 -5.70 -11.44 -6.60
C THR A 161 -6.03 -9.99 -6.28
N GLY A 162 -6.44 -9.76 -5.05
CA GLY A 162 -6.62 -8.43 -4.47
C GLY A 162 -5.96 -8.38 -3.10
N CYS A 163 -5.41 -7.22 -2.73
CA CYS A 163 -4.82 -7.04 -1.40
C CYS A 163 -5.85 -7.09 -0.26
N SER A 164 -7.14 -7.07 -0.57
CA SER A 164 -8.26 -7.26 0.34
C SER A 164 -9.51 -7.75 -0.40
N SER A 165 -10.48 -8.29 0.34
CA SER A 165 -11.83 -8.60 -0.10
C SER A 165 -12.52 -7.37 -0.70
N TYR A 166 -12.33 -6.20 -0.09
CA TYR A 166 -12.86 -4.92 -0.58
C TYR A 166 -12.36 -4.59 -1.99
N VAL A 167 -11.07 -4.83 -2.28
CA VAL A 167 -10.51 -4.64 -3.62
C VAL A 167 -11.16 -5.62 -4.61
N LEU A 168 -11.32 -6.89 -4.22
CA LEU A 168 -11.98 -7.88 -5.07
C LEU A 168 -13.45 -7.52 -5.34
N ASP A 169 -14.17 -6.99 -4.34
CA ASP A 169 -15.56 -6.55 -4.48
C ASP A 169 -15.67 -5.35 -5.44
N ASP A 170 -14.76 -4.37 -5.36
CA ASP A 170 -14.72 -3.28 -6.36
C ASP A 170 -14.52 -3.83 -7.79
N LEU A 171 -13.64 -4.83 -7.96
CA LEU A 171 -13.45 -5.50 -9.25
C LEU A 171 -14.68 -6.30 -9.69
N ARG A 172 -15.41 -6.96 -8.78
CA ARG A 172 -16.67 -7.66 -9.08
C ARG A 172 -17.72 -6.66 -9.55
N ASP A 173 -17.99 -5.64 -8.74
CA ASP A 173 -19.07 -4.68 -8.96
C ASP A 173 -18.84 -3.83 -10.20
N ARG A 174 -17.62 -3.34 -10.40
CA ARG A 174 -17.32 -2.38 -11.48
C ARG A 174 -16.75 -3.03 -12.71
N PHE A 175 -16.05 -4.16 -12.60
CA PHE A 175 -15.32 -4.78 -13.71
C PHE A 175 -15.80 -6.19 -14.06
N GLY A 176 -16.71 -6.80 -13.28
CA GLY A 176 -17.30 -8.10 -13.57
C GLY A 176 -16.34 -9.26 -13.29
N LEU A 177 -15.47 -9.12 -12.28
CA LEU A 177 -14.66 -10.24 -11.78
C LEU A 177 -15.55 -11.40 -11.37
N ALA A 178 -15.21 -12.62 -11.79
CA ALA A 178 -15.95 -13.83 -11.42
C ALA A 178 -15.41 -14.44 -10.11
N ASP A 179 -14.10 -14.64 -10.04
CA ASP A 179 -13.42 -15.22 -8.89
C ASP A 179 -12.07 -14.55 -8.66
N GLY A 180 -11.62 -14.50 -7.41
CA GLY A 180 -10.38 -13.87 -7.02
C GLY A 180 -9.96 -14.25 -5.61
N LEU A 181 -8.66 -14.26 -5.38
CA LEU A 181 -8.04 -14.65 -4.11
C LEU A 181 -7.54 -13.42 -3.37
N VAL A 182 -7.72 -13.39 -2.05
CA VAL A 182 -7.11 -12.34 -1.23
C VAL A 182 -5.66 -12.74 -0.95
N VAL A 183 -4.73 -11.90 -1.37
CA VAL A 183 -3.31 -12.00 -1.00
C VAL A 183 -2.93 -10.68 -0.35
N PRO A 184 -2.85 -10.60 0.98
CA PRO A 184 -2.64 -9.35 1.68
C PRO A 184 -1.24 -8.78 1.43
N ASN A 185 -1.02 -7.52 1.82
CA ASN A 185 0.34 -7.00 1.88
C ASN A 185 1.08 -7.55 3.11
N GLY A 186 2.41 -7.52 3.04
CA GLY A 186 3.28 -7.97 4.12
C GLY A 186 3.99 -6.84 4.86
N ILE A 187 4.69 -7.21 5.92
CA ILE A 187 5.62 -6.35 6.66
C ILE A 187 6.87 -7.16 7.04
N GLU A 188 8.00 -6.45 7.19
CA GLU A 188 9.23 -7.01 7.77
C GLU A 188 9.17 -6.87 9.30
N LEU A 189 9.14 -7.99 10.03
CA LEU A 189 9.01 -7.96 11.49
C LEU A 189 10.30 -7.52 12.19
N ASP A 190 11.45 -7.92 11.65
CA ASP A 190 12.78 -7.70 12.26
C ASP A 190 13.40 -6.34 11.91
N GLU A 191 12.62 -5.43 11.30
CA GLU A 191 13.11 -4.09 11.01
C GLU A 191 13.43 -3.34 12.30
N VAL A 192 14.71 -3.08 12.53
CA VAL A 192 15.20 -2.41 13.75
C VAL A 192 14.64 -1.00 13.81
N VAL A 193 13.64 -0.80 14.68
CA VAL A 193 13.11 0.52 14.98
C VAL A 193 13.93 1.14 16.11
N ARG A 194 14.75 2.15 15.78
CA ARG A 194 15.38 2.99 16.80
C ARG A 194 14.49 4.21 17.01
N PRO A 195 13.93 4.41 18.21
CA PRO A 195 13.24 5.65 18.51
C PRO A 195 14.27 6.77 18.51
N VAL A 196 14.28 7.56 17.44
CA VAL A 196 14.97 8.84 17.38
C VAL A 196 13.89 9.89 17.59
N ARG A 197 14.12 10.86 18.48
CA ARG A 197 13.28 12.05 18.57
C ARG A 197 13.67 12.98 17.42
N PRO A 198 12.84 13.15 16.39
CA PRO A 198 13.12 14.14 15.37
C PRO A 198 12.90 15.56 15.91
N ASP A 199 13.54 16.55 15.30
CA ASP A 199 13.43 17.96 15.70
C ASP A 199 12.00 18.51 15.63
N TRP A 200 11.18 17.94 14.74
CA TRP A 200 9.78 18.28 14.57
C TRP A 200 8.83 17.60 15.57
N TRP A 201 9.32 16.66 16.40
CA TRP A 201 8.49 15.98 17.40
C TRP A 201 7.95 16.98 18.43
N PRO A 202 6.67 16.89 18.85
CA PRO A 202 6.10 17.83 19.80
C PRO A 202 6.96 18.00 21.06
N ARG A 203 7.17 19.24 21.49
CA ARG A 203 7.94 19.56 22.69
C ARG A 203 7.23 19.01 23.93
N GLY A 204 7.99 18.47 24.88
CA GLY A 204 7.43 17.86 26.09
C GLY A 204 6.76 16.48 25.90
N ALA A 205 6.44 16.07 24.67
CA ALA A 205 5.97 14.72 24.41
C ALA A 205 7.06 13.69 24.73
N ALA A 206 6.64 12.55 25.30
CA ALA A 206 7.53 11.47 25.67
C ALA A 206 8.25 10.88 24.45
N VAL A 207 9.44 10.34 24.70
CA VAL A 207 10.33 9.73 23.69
C VAL A 207 10.75 8.37 24.22
N GLY A 208 10.64 7.33 23.39
CA GLY A 208 11.23 6.02 23.68
C GLY A 208 10.54 5.19 24.78
N THR A 209 9.32 5.54 25.18
CA THR A 209 8.51 4.70 26.08
C THR A 209 7.34 4.13 25.28
N PRO A 210 7.39 2.85 24.85
CA PRO A 210 6.21 2.18 24.30
C PRO A 210 5.05 2.32 25.27
N VAL A 211 3.83 2.51 24.75
CA VAL A 211 2.61 2.39 25.57
C VAL A 211 2.64 0.99 26.22
N GLY A 212 2.85 0.94 27.54
CA GLY A 212 2.82 -0.32 28.31
C GLY A 212 4.09 -0.76 29.05
N THR A 213 5.23 -0.05 29.00
CA THR A 213 6.36 -0.36 29.91
C THR A 213 6.16 0.31 31.27
N GLY A 214 5.13 -0.11 32.01
CA GLY A 214 4.99 0.08 33.47
C GLY A 214 5.05 1.50 34.05
N SER A 215 5.20 2.54 33.24
CA SER A 215 5.16 3.92 33.71
C SER A 215 3.70 4.28 33.94
N THR A 216 3.38 4.46 35.21
CA THR A 216 2.27 5.28 35.70
C THR A 216 2.03 6.48 34.79
N ALA A 217 0.76 6.84 34.64
CA ALA A 217 0.23 8.03 33.98
C ALA A 217 1.30 9.10 33.67
N ARG A 218 1.37 9.49 32.40
CA ARG A 218 2.18 10.61 31.93
C ARG A 218 1.61 11.91 32.49
N ASP A 219 1.77 12.14 33.79
CA ASP A 219 1.18 13.30 34.48
C ASP A 219 1.75 14.59 33.89
N GLY A 220 0.97 15.20 32.99
CA GLY A 220 1.26 16.46 32.32
C GLY A 220 2.00 16.38 30.97
N ALA A 221 2.43 15.20 30.50
CA ALA A 221 3.08 15.12 29.18
C ALA A 221 2.03 15.17 28.05
N PRO A 222 2.28 15.89 26.94
CA PRO A 222 1.37 15.92 25.81
C PRO A 222 1.20 14.55 25.15
N HIS A 223 -0.02 14.24 24.70
CA HIS A 223 -0.31 13.07 23.89
C HIS A 223 0.01 13.33 22.42
N VAL A 224 0.40 12.29 21.67
CA VAL A 224 0.67 12.38 20.23
C VAL A 224 -0.21 11.39 19.46
N VAL A 225 -1.10 11.95 18.63
CA VAL A 225 -1.86 11.22 17.62
C VAL A 225 -1.12 11.34 16.29
N LEU A 226 -0.67 10.21 15.75
CA LEU A 226 0.08 10.17 14.50
C LEU A 226 -0.85 9.79 13.34
N GLY A 227 -0.76 10.50 12.22
CA GLY A 227 -1.28 10.09 10.92
C GLY A 227 -0.17 10.11 9.89
N VAL A 228 0.02 9.01 9.15
CA VAL A 228 1.09 8.88 8.14
C VAL A 228 0.50 8.45 6.80
N GLY A 229 0.92 9.11 5.73
CA GLY A 229 0.53 8.75 4.36
C GLY A 229 0.63 9.92 3.39
N ARG A 230 0.25 9.69 2.13
CA ARG A 230 0.12 10.78 1.14
C ARG A 230 -0.92 11.80 1.64
N VAL A 231 -0.63 13.09 1.57
CA VAL A 231 -1.52 14.14 2.08
C VAL A 231 -2.54 14.48 0.99
N GLU A 232 -3.42 13.53 0.71
CA GLU A 232 -4.46 13.59 -0.30
C GLU A 232 -5.86 13.46 0.32
N HIS A 233 -6.88 13.84 -0.44
CA HIS A 233 -8.25 13.91 0.09
C HIS A 233 -8.75 12.53 0.53
N ASN A 234 -8.42 11.47 -0.20
CA ASN A 234 -8.78 10.10 0.17
C ASN A 234 -8.22 9.65 1.53
N LYS A 235 -7.09 10.21 2.00
CA LYS A 235 -6.47 9.86 3.29
C LYS A 235 -7.14 10.48 4.50
N GLY A 236 -8.07 11.42 4.32
CA GLY A 236 -8.98 11.82 5.39
C GLY A 236 -8.34 12.56 6.56
N PHE A 237 -7.16 13.15 6.40
CA PHE A 237 -6.51 13.90 7.48
C PHE A 237 -7.34 15.10 7.96
N ASP A 238 -8.23 15.64 7.12
CA ASP A 238 -9.20 16.67 7.53
C ASP A 238 -10.24 16.13 8.53
N LEU A 239 -10.57 14.84 8.49
CA LEU A 239 -11.43 14.19 9.48
C LEU A 239 -10.70 14.07 10.82
N LEU A 240 -9.40 13.75 10.78
CA LEU A 240 -8.56 13.71 11.98
C LEU A 240 -8.40 15.08 12.63
N LEU A 241 -8.21 16.15 11.84
CA LEU A 241 -8.14 17.50 12.40
C LEU A 241 -9.45 17.93 13.06
N ARG A 242 -10.60 17.62 12.44
CA ARG A 242 -11.91 17.87 13.06
C ARG A 242 -12.10 17.07 14.34
N ALA A 243 -11.66 15.81 14.38
CA ALA A 243 -11.68 15.01 15.60
C ALA A 243 -10.80 15.62 16.71
N ALA A 244 -9.63 16.16 16.33
CA ALA A 244 -8.67 16.75 17.25
C ALA A 244 -9.14 18.06 17.90
N ALA A 245 -10.12 18.75 17.32
CA ALA A 245 -10.76 19.92 17.92
C ALA A 245 -11.38 19.59 19.30
N ASP A 246 -11.94 18.38 19.44
CA ASP A 246 -12.61 17.93 20.66
C ASP A 246 -11.72 17.10 21.59
N LEU A 247 -10.48 16.78 21.19
CA LEU A 247 -9.52 16.05 22.04
C LEU A 247 -8.94 16.96 23.14
N PRO A 248 -8.37 16.39 24.23
CA PRO A 248 -7.73 17.18 25.29
C PRO A 248 -6.73 18.18 24.73
N ALA A 249 -6.67 19.39 25.31
CA ALA A 249 -5.78 20.47 24.85
C ALA A 249 -4.28 20.10 24.85
N THR A 250 -3.90 19.09 25.65
CA THR A 250 -2.57 18.50 25.69
C THR A 250 -2.29 17.52 24.55
N THR A 251 -3.23 17.30 23.62
CA THR A 251 -3.07 16.38 22.50
C THR A 251 -2.54 17.12 21.28
N HIS A 252 -1.42 16.65 20.75
CA HIS A 252 -0.86 17.03 19.47
C HIS A 252 -1.22 16.02 18.39
N VAL A 253 -1.38 16.51 17.16
CA VAL A 253 -1.55 15.69 15.97
C VAL A 253 -0.32 15.89 15.07
N VAL A 254 0.27 14.79 14.61
CA VAL A 254 1.36 14.81 13.63
C VAL A 254 0.84 14.20 12.34
N VAL A 255 0.91 14.93 11.23
CA VAL A 255 0.57 14.44 9.88
C VAL A 255 1.84 14.31 9.05
N GLY A 256 2.40 13.10 9.01
CA GLY A 256 3.61 12.77 8.26
C GLY A 256 3.31 12.42 6.80
N GLY A 257 3.81 13.24 5.87
CA GLY A 257 3.65 13.04 4.44
C GLY A 257 3.64 14.35 3.64
N GLU A 258 3.51 14.22 2.32
CA GLU A 258 3.29 15.33 1.38
C GLU A 258 2.12 15.01 0.45
N GLY A 259 1.52 16.04 -0.13
CA GLY A 259 0.41 15.89 -1.07
C GLY A 259 -0.36 17.18 -1.29
N SER A 260 -1.32 17.15 -2.22
CA SER A 260 -2.05 18.33 -2.68
C SER A 260 -2.86 19.02 -1.58
N GLN A 261 -3.29 18.26 -0.55
CA GLN A 261 -4.17 18.77 0.51
C GLN A 261 -3.42 19.51 1.62
N ARG A 262 -2.08 19.55 1.60
CA ARG A 262 -1.29 20.11 2.71
C ARG A 262 -1.72 21.53 3.08
N GLN A 263 -1.83 22.43 2.11
CA GLN A 263 -2.22 23.82 2.36
C GLN A 263 -3.65 23.92 2.92
N ALA A 264 -4.59 23.16 2.36
CA ALA A 264 -5.97 23.15 2.82
C ALA A 264 -6.09 22.65 4.27
N LEU A 265 -5.28 21.65 4.66
CA LEU A 265 -5.23 21.14 6.04
C LEU A 265 -4.59 22.13 7.01
N GLN A 266 -3.58 22.90 6.58
CA GLN A 266 -3.00 23.96 7.40
C GLN A 266 -4.01 25.09 7.67
N THR A 267 -4.77 25.50 6.65
CA THR A 267 -5.88 26.45 6.82
C THR A 267 -6.94 25.90 7.77
N LEU A 268 -7.38 24.65 7.56
CA LEU A 268 -8.35 24.00 8.46
C LEU A 268 -7.85 23.92 9.91
N ALA A 269 -6.56 23.63 10.13
CA ALA A 269 -5.97 23.63 11.46
C ALA A 269 -6.05 25.03 12.10
N ALA A 270 -5.80 26.10 11.34
CA ALA A 270 -5.94 27.47 11.83
C ALA A 270 -7.40 27.82 12.17
N ASP A 271 -8.34 27.48 11.29
CA ASP A 271 -9.77 27.73 11.48
C ASP A 271 -10.32 27.01 12.72
N LEU A 272 -9.78 25.84 13.05
CA LEU A 272 -10.13 25.06 14.24
C LEU A 272 -9.37 25.49 15.50
N GLY A 273 -8.48 26.49 15.43
CA GLY A 273 -7.64 26.91 16.57
C GLY A 273 -6.59 25.87 16.99
N LEU A 274 -6.12 25.06 16.04
CA LEU A 274 -5.21 23.92 16.27
C LEU A 274 -3.77 24.17 15.79
N SER A 275 -3.43 25.38 15.34
CA SER A 275 -2.12 25.68 14.73
C SER A 275 -0.92 25.27 15.59
N GLU A 276 -0.99 25.45 16.91
CA GLU A 276 0.08 25.07 17.86
C GLU A 276 0.11 23.57 18.18
N ARG A 277 -0.95 22.84 17.80
CA ARG A 277 -1.16 21.43 18.15
C ARG A 277 -0.99 20.49 16.96
N VAL A 278 -1.04 20.99 15.73
CA VAL A 278 -0.96 20.18 14.50
C VAL A 278 0.37 20.42 13.80
N HIS A 279 1.11 19.35 13.59
CA HIS A 279 2.46 19.38 13.01
C HIS A 279 2.47 18.69 11.65
N PHE A 280 3.04 19.37 10.65
CA PHE A 280 3.21 18.85 9.29
C PHE A 280 4.71 18.76 8.95
N PRO A 281 5.42 17.71 9.41
CA PRO A 281 6.86 17.56 9.18
C PRO A 281 7.22 17.34 7.69
N GLY A 282 6.22 17.11 6.83
CA GLY A 282 6.44 16.79 5.43
C GLY A 282 6.78 15.31 5.23
N ARG A 283 7.50 15.00 4.16
CA ARG A 283 7.86 13.62 3.84
C ARG A 283 8.82 13.05 4.87
N LEU A 284 8.39 11.96 5.51
CA LEU A 284 9.21 11.20 6.46
C LEU A 284 9.92 10.04 5.75
N SER A 285 11.17 9.77 6.13
CA SER A 285 11.86 8.54 5.80
C SER A 285 11.25 7.34 6.53
N ARG A 286 11.52 6.11 6.06
CA ARG A 286 11.02 4.87 6.68
C ARG A 286 11.43 4.75 8.16
N ALA A 287 12.68 5.15 8.47
CA ALA A 287 13.18 5.18 9.84
C ALA A 287 12.45 6.22 10.71
N GLU A 288 12.15 7.41 10.17
CA GLU A 288 11.36 8.42 10.86
C GLU A 288 9.91 7.98 11.09
N VAL A 289 9.27 7.33 10.11
CA VAL A 289 7.92 6.77 10.27
C VAL A 289 7.91 5.74 11.41
N ALA A 290 8.82 4.77 11.37
CA ALA A 290 8.91 3.74 12.40
C ALA A 290 9.20 4.34 13.79
N GLY A 291 10.14 5.29 13.86
CA GLY A 291 10.48 5.98 15.10
C GLY A 291 9.31 6.81 15.65
N ALA A 292 8.59 7.55 14.80
CA ALA A 292 7.42 8.33 15.18
C ALA A 292 6.29 7.44 15.67
N MET A 293 6.06 6.32 14.98
CA MET A 293 5.01 5.37 15.32
C MET A 293 5.27 4.72 16.68
N ALA A 294 6.50 4.27 16.93
CA ALA A 294 6.91 3.71 18.23
C ALA A 294 6.81 4.70 19.41
N GLN A 295 6.72 6.00 19.14
CA GLN A 295 6.57 7.06 20.16
C GLN A 295 5.14 7.60 20.28
N ALA A 296 4.30 7.38 19.27
CA ALA A 296 2.93 7.86 19.25
C ALA A 296 2.05 7.11 20.26
N ASP A 297 1.07 7.80 20.82
CA ASP A 297 0.07 7.18 21.71
C ASP A 297 -0.99 6.43 20.91
N VAL A 298 -1.23 6.85 19.67
CA VAL A 298 -2.15 6.20 18.74
C VAL A 298 -1.76 6.53 17.31
N LEU A 299 -1.82 5.53 16.43
CA LEU A 299 -1.86 5.75 14.99
C LEU A 299 -3.32 5.89 14.57
N ALA A 300 -3.67 7.04 14.01
CA ALA A 300 -4.95 7.28 13.36
C ALA A 300 -4.82 7.13 11.84
N VAL A 301 -5.63 6.24 11.26
CA VAL A 301 -5.73 6.03 9.80
C VAL A 301 -7.15 6.45 9.35
N PRO A 302 -7.40 7.75 9.14
CA PRO A 302 -8.74 8.29 8.90
C PRO A 302 -9.18 8.19 7.43
N SER A 303 -8.58 7.31 6.64
CA SER A 303 -8.82 7.19 5.20
C SER A 303 -10.32 7.06 4.88
N ARG A 304 -10.82 7.83 3.91
CA ARG A 304 -12.20 7.68 3.41
C ARG A 304 -12.42 6.32 2.76
N ARG A 305 -11.38 5.82 2.10
CA ARG A 305 -11.27 4.49 1.49
C ARG A 305 -9.81 4.05 1.57
N GLU A 306 -9.56 2.82 2.00
CA GLU A 306 -8.21 2.24 2.05
C GLU A 306 -8.19 0.86 1.40
N ALA A 307 -7.29 0.60 0.45
CA ALA A 307 -7.25 -0.70 -0.20
C ALA A 307 -6.86 -1.82 0.79
N PHE A 308 -5.82 -1.57 1.59
CA PHE A 308 -5.38 -2.47 2.67
C PHE A 308 -4.93 -1.66 3.89
N GLY A 309 -3.92 -0.79 3.71
CA GLY A 309 -3.39 0.07 4.78
C GLY A 309 -2.17 -0.54 5.47
N ILE A 310 -1.04 -0.62 4.76
CA ILE A 310 0.24 -1.17 5.28
C ILE A 310 0.67 -0.48 6.59
N VAL A 311 0.36 0.81 6.76
CA VAL A 311 0.64 1.57 8.00
C VAL A 311 0.00 0.95 9.25
N ALA A 312 -1.10 0.20 9.11
CA ALA A 312 -1.70 -0.55 10.22
C ALA A 312 -0.80 -1.72 10.68
N LEU A 313 -0.19 -2.44 9.73
CA LEU A 313 0.80 -3.48 10.05
C LEU A 313 2.06 -2.88 10.68
N GLU A 314 2.48 -1.70 10.22
CA GLU A 314 3.60 -0.96 10.81
C GLU A 314 3.29 -0.58 12.27
N ALA A 315 2.05 -0.15 12.56
CA ALA A 315 1.62 0.20 13.92
C ALA A 315 1.62 -1.01 14.84
N TRP A 316 1.04 -2.11 14.37
CA TRP A 316 1.08 -3.37 15.10
C TRP A 316 2.49 -3.85 15.37
N ARG A 317 3.37 -3.86 14.38
CA ARG A 317 4.78 -4.20 14.57
C ARG A 317 5.44 -3.27 15.60
N GLY A 318 5.15 -1.97 15.52
CA GLY A 318 5.67 -0.94 16.43
C GLY A 318 5.09 -0.98 17.84
N GLY A 319 4.05 -1.77 18.09
CA GLY A 319 3.33 -1.77 19.37
C GLY A 319 2.52 -0.49 19.62
N THR A 320 2.09 0.18 18.55
CA THR A 320 1.30 1.42 18.61
C THR A 320 -0.19 1.06 18.53
N PRO A 321 -1.03 1.58 19.44
CA PRO A 321 -2.48 1.43 19.33
C PRO A 321 -3.01 1.96 18.00
N LEU A 322 -3.94 1.24 17.38
CA LEU A 322 -4.48 1.55 16.05
C LEU A 322 -5.94 2.01 16.14
N VAL A 323 -6.24 3.19 15.60
CA VAL A 323 -7.59 3.63 15.28
C VAL A 323 -7.66 3.85 13.77
N MET A 324 -8.47 3.05 13.08
CA MET A 324 -8.54 3.04 11.63
C MET A 324 -9.99 3.12 11.16
N THR A 325 -10.23 3.71 10.00
CA THR A 325 -11.55 3.68 9.41
C THR A 325 -11.87 2.30 8.84
N SER A 326 -13.14 1.93 8.92
CA SER A 326 -13.63 0.61 8.55
C SER A 326 -13.99 0.47 7.07
N ARG A 327 -13.82 1.54 6.27
CA ARG A 327 -14.11 1.55 4.83
C ARG A 327 -12.88 1.18 4.03
N GLY A 328 -12.91 -0.01 3.44
CA GLY A 328 -11.78 -0.57 2.72
C GLY A 328 -11.39 -1.95 3.23
N GLY A 329 -10.14 -2.34 3.01
CA GLY A 329 -9.61 -3.65 3.40
C GLY A 329 -9.36 -3.84 4.91
N ALA A 330 -9.57 -2.81 5.74
CA ALA A 330 -9.30 -2.88 7.19
C ALA A 330 -10.01 -4.06 7.87
N ARG A 331 -11.26 -4.34 7.47
CA ARG A 331 -12.12 -5.38 8.06
C ARG A 331 -11.63 -6.81 7.81
N ASP A 332 -10.70 -7.00 6.88
CA ASP A 332 -10.15 -8.33 6.58
C ASP A 332 -9.10 -8.77 7.59
N PHE A 333 -8.48 -7.82 8.28
CA PHE A 333 -7.34 -8.11 9.16
C PHE A 333 -7.46 -7.49 10.54
N VAL A 334 -8.09 -6.31 10.66
CA VAL A 334 -8.33 -5.66 11.95
C VAL A 334 -9.61 -6.18 12.58
N HIS A 335 -9.49 -6.73 13.78
CA HIS A 335 -10.58 -7.18 14.63
C HIS A 335 -10.98 -6.06 15.58
N ASP A 336 -12.11 -5.42 15.28
CA ASP A 336 -12.61 -4.27 16.03
C ASP A 336 -12.72 -4.57 17.53
N GLY A 337 -12.15 -3.67 18.34
CA GLY A 337 -12.08 -3.79 19.78
C GLY A 337 -10.99 -4.72 20.31
N VAL A 338 -10.34 -5.52 19.46
CA VAL A 338 -9.34 -6.53 19.87
C VAL A 338 -7.92 -6.07 19.55
N ASP A 339 -7.60 -5.86 18.28
CA ASP A 339 -6.27 -5.44 17.82
C ASP A 339 -6.26 -4.05 17.14
N GLY A 340 -7.42 -3.41 17.05
CA GLY A 340 -7.60 -2.01 16.69
C GLY A 340 -9.02 -1.54 16.94
N LEU A 341 -9.27 -0.25 16.79
CA LEU A 341 -10.63 0.31 16.78
C LEU A 341 -11.01 0.71 15.36
N LEU A 342 -12.16 0.24 14.90
CA LEU A 342 -12.69 0.53 13.58
C LEU A 342 -13.87 1.50 13.64
N VAL A 343 -13.77 2.62 12.92
CA VAL A 343 -14.81 3.65 12.87
C VAL A 343 -15.29 3.92 11.44
N ASP A 344 -16.52 4.43 11.25
CA ASP A 344 -16.92 4.90 9.91
C ASP A 344 -16.29 6.28 9.63
N PRO A 345 -15.66 6.53 8.47
CA PRO A 345 -15.03 7.81 8.15
C PRO A 345 -16.01 8.99 8.04
N THR A 346 -17.32 8.73 7.93
CA THR A 346 -18.36 9.78 7.92
C THR A 346 -18.81 10.17 9.33
N ASP A 347 -18.35 9.45 10.37
CA ASP A 347 -18.64 9.71 11.77
C ASP A 347 -17.40 10.23 12.51
N VAL A 348 -17.10 11.52 12.31
CA VAL A 348 -16.02 12.22 13.04
C VAL A 348 -16.19 12.10 14.56
N PRO A 349 -17.39 12.25 15.16
CA PRO A 349 -17.58 11.99 16.58
C PRO A 349 -17.17 10.58 17.04
N ALA A 350 -17.41 9.53 16.25
CA ALA A 350 -16.91 8.18 16.55
C ALA A 350 -15.38 8.11 16.49
N LEU A 351 -14.74 8.73 15.50
CA LEU A 351 -13.28 8.84 15.44
C LEU A 351 -12.72 9.54 16.70
N THR A 352 -13.32 10.66 17.12
CA THR A 352 -12.95 11.36 18.35
C THR A 352 -13.09 10.46 19.58
N ARG A 353 -14.20 9.71 19.71
CA ARG A 353 -14.42 8.81 20.85
C ARG A 353 -13.41 7.68 20.89
N ALA A 354 -13.12 7.05 19.74
CA ALA A 354 -12.14 5.97 19.64
C ALA A 354 -10.72 6.44 20.00
N ILE A 355 -10.31 7.61 19.50
CA ILE A 355 -9.02 8.21 19.90
C ILE A 355 -9.02 8.52 21.40
N ARG A 356 -10.09 9.14 21.92
CA ARG A 356 -10.18 9.46 23.35
C ARG A 356 -10.11 8.21 24.23
N GLU A 357 -10.78 7.13 23.85
CA GLU A 357 -10.76 5.84 24.57
C GLU A 357 -9.31 5.37 24.79
N VAL A 358 -8.52 5.36 23.71
CA VAL A 358 -7.10 4.97 23.75
C VAL A 358 -6.27 5.93 24.60
N LEU A 359 -6.50 7.25 24.49
CA LEU A 359 -5.74 8.25 25.23
C LEU A 359 -6.09 8.31 26.74
N SER A 360 -7.35 8.02 27.10
CA SER A 360 -7.83 8.10 28.49
C SER A 360 -7.55 6.85 29.33
N ASP A 361 -7.36 5.69 28.68
CA ASP A 361 -7.07 4.43 29.33
C ASP A 361 -5.81 3.78 28.73
N PRO A 362 -4.64 3.96 29.38
CA PRO A 362 -3.39 3.34 28.93
C PRO A 362 -3.45 1.81 28.85
N GLY A 363 -4.23 1.17 29.73
CA GLY A 363 -4.42 -0.29 29.72
C GLY A 363 -5.19 -0.74 28.48
N ARG A 364 -6.19 0.05 28.05
CA ARG A 364 -6.91 -0.19 26.81
C ARG A 364 -6.01 -0.08 25.59
N GLY A 365 -5.21 0.98 25.49
CA GLY A 365 -4.24 1.17 24.41
C GLY A 365 -3.23 0.02 24.34
N GLN A 366 -2.67 -0.38 25.49
CA GLN A 366 -1.73 -1.49 25.58
C GLN A 366 -2.35 -2.82 25.15
N GLY A 367 -3.58 -3.12 25.57
CA GLY A 367 -4.28 -4.34 25.17
C GLY A 367 -4.45 -4.44 23.65
N LEU A 368 -4.84 -3.34 22.99
CA LEU A 368 -4.95 -3.26 21.54
C LEU A 368 -3.60 -3.50 20.86
N SER A 369 -2.54 -2.84 21.32
CA SER A 369 -1.23 -2.93 20.67
C SER A 369 -0.54 -4.28 20.87
N GLU A 370 -0.75 -4.94 22.01
CA GLU A 370 -0.28 -6.31 22.26
C GLU A 370 -1.02 -7.33 21.38
N ALA A 371 -2.33 -7.16 21.20
CA ALA A 371 -3.10 -7.98 20.26
C ALA A 371 -2.62 -7.77 18.82
N GLY A 372 -2.43 -6.52 18.40
CA GLY A 372 -1.85 -6.17 17.10
C GLY A 372 -0.49 -6.83 16.84
N ARG A 373 0.42 -6.79 17.83
CA ARG A 373 1.72 -7.48 17.75
C ARG A 373 1.62 -8.99 17.55
N ARG A 374 0.54 -9.62 18.02
CA ARG A 374 0.26 -11.05 17.74
C ARG A 374 -0.35 -11.22 16.35
N SER A 375 -1.28 -10.36 15.96
CA SER A 375 -1.95 -10.43 14.64
C SER A 375 -0.96 -10.21 13.49
N VAL A 376 0.00 -9.29 13.62
CA VAL A 376 0.93 -8.93 12.54
C VAL A 376 1.85 -10.08 12.09
N THR A 377 2.08 -11.10 12.92
CA THR A 377 2.90 -12.26 12.53
C THR A 377 2.26 -13.08 11.41
N ALA A 378 0.97 -12.87 11.14
CA ALA A 378 0.27 -13.48 10.03
C ALA A 378 0.50 -12.78 8.68
N TYR A 379 1.15 -11.61 8.65
CA TYR A 379 1.27 -10.73 7.49
C TYR A 379 2.74 -10.46 7.13
N THR A 380 3.54 -11.50 7.00
CA THR A 380 4.96 -11.39 6.64
C THR A 380 5.19 -11.53 5.14
N TRP A 381 6.26 -10.91 4.64
CA TRP A 381 6.59 -11.00 3.21
C TRP A 381 6.86 -12.42 2.72
N ASP A 382 7.47 -13.27 3.55
CA ASP A 382 7.69 -14.69 3.22
C ASP A 382 6.35 -15.43 3.04
N ARG A 383 5.32 -15.08 3.82
CA ARG A 383 3.99 -15.69 3.67
C ARG A 383 3.30 -15.21 2.41
N VAL A 384 3.36 -13.91 2.13
CA VAL A 384 2.82 -13.33 0.88
C VAL A 384 3.47 -13.98 -0.35
N ALA A 385 4.78 -14.20 -0.31
CA ALA A 385 5.48 -14.90 -1.39
C ALA A 385 5.02 -16.35 -1.54
N ARG A 386 4.86 -17.08 -0.44
CA ARG A 386 4.33 -18.45 -0.43
C ARG A 386 2.90 -18.54 -0.98
N ASP A 387 2.05 -17.58 -0.65
CA ASP A 387 0.68 -17.52 -1.20
C ASP A 387 0.72 -17.32 -2.72
N TYR A 388 1.63 -16.46 -3.22
CA TYR A 388 1.85 -16.32 -4.67
C TYR A 388 2.47 -17.57 -5.30
N GLU A 389 3.40 -18.26 -4.63
CA GLU A 389 3.95 -19.54 -5.10
C GLU A 389 2.82 -20.55 -5.30
N GLY A 390 1.92 -20.72 -4.33
CA GLY A 390 0.77 -21.63 -4.45
C GLY A 390 -0.16 -21.28 -5.61
N ILE A 391 -0.33 -19.99 -5.91
CA ILE A 391 -1.05 -19.54 -7.10
C ILE A 391 -0.29 -19.96 -8.36
N TYR A 392 1.02 -19.71 -8.42
CA TYR A 392 1.84 -20.11 -9.57
C TYR A 392 1.85 -21.63 -9.79
N ASP A 393 1.89 -22.43 -8.72
CA ASP A 393 1.75 -23.90 -8.77
C ASP A 393 0.44 -24.29 -9.47
N THR A 394 -0.65 -23.67 -9.03
CA THR A 394 -1.99 -23.93 -9.55
C THR A 394 -2.11 -23.54 -11.02
N VAL A 395 -1.65 -22.34 -11.42
CA VAL A 395 -1.79 -21.88 -12.82
C VAL A 395 -0.87 -22.63 -13.79
N LEU A 396 0.25 -23.18 -13.30
CA LEU A 396 1.20 -23.96 -14.10
C LEU A 396 0.86 -25.47 -14.12
N GLY A 397 -0.19 -25.89 -13.40
CA GLY A 397 -0.61 -27.29 -13.35
C GLY A 397 0.35 -28.19 -12.57
N ALA A 398 1.12 -27.63 -11.62
CA ALA A 398 1.89 -28.45 -10.70
C ALA A 398 0.92 -29.19 -9.77
N SER A 399 0.93 -30.52 -9.84
CA SER A 399 0.19 -31.39 -8.93
C SER A 399 0.56 -31.04 -7.49
N VAL A 400 -0.38 -30.49 -6.72
CA VAL A 400 -0.24 -30.45 -5.27
C VAL A 400 -0.37 -31.89 -4.80
N ASP A 401 0.76 -32.56 -4.63
CA ASP A 401 0.84 -33.80 -3.85
C ASP A 401 0.41 -33.44 -2.42
N ARG A 402 -0.89 -33.60 -2.15
CA ARG A 402 -1.45 -33.52 -0.81
C ARG A 402 -0.92 -34.71 -0.03
N ALA A 403 0.09 -34.48 0.80
CA ALA A 403 0.50 -35.39 1.88
C ALA A 403 -0.50 -35.30 3.04
#